data_AF-A0A7C4SSF5-F1
#
_entry.id   AF-A0A7C4SSF5-F1
#
_cell.length_a   1.000
_cell.length_b   1.000
_cell.length_c   1.000
_cell.angle_alpha   90.00
_cell.angle_beta   90.00
_cell.angle_gamma   90.00
#
_symmetry.space_group_name_H-M   'P 1'
#
loop_
_entity.id
_entity.type
_entity.pdbx_description
1 polymer ?
#
loop_
_entity_poly.entity_id
_entity_poly.type
_entity_poly.pdbx_seq_one_letter_code
_entity_poly.pdbx_strand_id
1 'polypeptide(L)'
;MPKKTFFRRRLTRRASLDPLLLPASIAWSTIALLILLGALQEMGGFHPALDTKFGLASIGLFFAGGLVSIAVFKVLRRREAGPQPVEKSNEKRKVPDRLLDGEIQAWWISVISPLENLLVRTHLHPNVVTALSFGFNLVGCVFLFLGWLFLAGWVILLGGTMDMLDGRIARKTGTVSRRGAFFDSVMDRYGEILIFLGLSAHFRDSILLYIILLAMAGSLMVSYTRARAEGLGVTCKVGMLQRPERVVFLGFGAIFSSILYMLRGTLGLNAGPYLMGFVLLVIALLSNATAFSRMVYIMRKLGREGQDGGPG
;
A
#
# COMPACT_ATOMS: atom_id res chain seq x y z
N MET A 1 -17.00 50.65 -35.26
CA MET A 1 -17.57 49.95 -34.08
C MET A 1 -17.19 48.47 -34.14
N PRO A 2 -16.89 47.83 -33.00
CA PRO A 2 -15.59 47.19 -32.81
C PRO A 2 -15.58 45.66 -32.84
N LYS A 3 -14.64 45.07 -33.60
CA LYS A 3 -14.13 43.70 -33.44
C LYS A 3 -12.90 43.73 -32.53
N LYS A 4 -13.06 43.69 -31.21
CA LYS A 4 -11.97 43.39 -30.25
C LYS A 4 -12.54 42.94 -28.90
N THR A 5 -12.89 41.66 -28.71
CA THR A 5 -13.14 41.14 -27.34
C THR A 5 -13.09 39.62 -27.15
N PHE A 6 -12.60 38.82 -28.10
CA PHE A 6 -12.53 37.36 -27.87
C PHE A 6 -11.20 36.86 -27.27
N PHE A 7 -10.19 37.72 -27.13
CA PHE A 7 -8.83 37.31 -26.76
C PHE A 7 -8.35 37.76 -25.37
N ARG A 8 -9.24 38.15 -24.45
CA ARG A 8 -8.85 38.74 -23.15
C ARG A 8 -9.51 38.13 -21.91
N ARG A 9 -9.77 36.82 -21.90
CA ARG A 9 -10.25 36.10 -20.70
C ARG A 9 -9.46 34.85 -20.31
N ARG A 10 -8.19 34.73 -20.74
CA ARG A 10 -7.31 33.60 -20.39
C ARG A 10 -6.12 33.93 -19.49
N LEU A 11 -6.08 35.10 -18.84
CA LEU A 11 -4.93 35.51 -18.01
C LEU A 11 -5.27 35.89 -16.57
N THR A 12 -6.49 35.60 -16.08
CA THR A 12 -6.87 35.89 -14.68
C THR A 12 -7.64 34.76 -13.99
N ARG A 13 -7.40 33.50 -14.36
CA ARG A 13 -7.47 32.45 -13.33
C ARG A 13 -6.10 32.40 -12.69
N ARG A 14 -5.95 33.03 -11.52
CA ARG A 14 -5.00 32.54 -10.51
C ARG A 14 -5.10 31.03 -10.59
N ALA A 15 -3.99 30.33 -10.84
CA ALA A 15 -3.94 28.90 -10.64
C ALA A 15 -4.37 28.68 -9.19
N SER A 16 -5.64 28.38 -8.96
CA SER A 16 -6.10 27.90 -7.68
C SER A 16 -5.31 26.64 -7.51
N LEU A 17 -4.26 26.70 -6.68
CA LEU A 17 -3.53 25.52 -6.25
C LEU A 17 -4.61 24.51 -5.87
N ASP A 18 -4.61 23.38 -6.56
CA ASP A 18 -5.54 22.29 -6.26
C ASP A 18 -5.46 22.09 -4.74
N PRO A 19 -6.55 22.33 -3.99
CA PRO A 19 -6.50 22.38 -2.54
C PRO A 19 -5.93 21.08 -1.95
N LEU A 20 -6.01 19.97 -2.68
CA LEU A 20 -5.41 18.69 -2.32
C LEU A 20 -3.86 18.62 -2.43
N LEU A 21 -3.20 19.63 -3.01
CA LEU A 21 -1.73 19.70 -3.09
C LEU A 21 -1.07 19.94 -1.73
N LEU A 22 -1.73 20.69 -0.83
CA LEU A 22 -1.20 20.98 0.49
C LEU A 22 -1.08 19.73 1.39
N PRO A 23 -2.13 18.90 1.58
CA PRO A 23 -1.98 17.68 2.35
C PRO A 23 -0.99 16.70 1.69
N ALA A 24 -0.93 16.67 0.36
CA ALA A 24 0.04 15.85 -0.37
C ALA A 24 1.49 16.31 -0.11
N SER A 25 1.78 17.62 -0.17
CA SER A 25 3.14 18.13 0.04
C SER A 25 3.64 17.89 1.46
N ILE A 26 2.77 18.04 2.47
CA ILE A 26 3.08 17.72 3.87
C ILE A 26 3.42 16.23 4.02
N ALA A 27 2.64 15.35 3.40
CA ALA A 27 2.91 13.91 3.45
C ALA A 27 4.26 13.57 2.79
N TRP A 28 4.50 14.05 1.57
CA TRP A 28 5.73 13.75 0.83
C TRP A 28 6.99 14.32 1.48
N SER A 29 6.94 15.54 2.04
CA SER A 29 8.09 16.11 2.75
C SER A 29 8.42 15.33 4.02
N THR A 30 7.39 14.89 4.74
CA THR A 30 7.55 14.03 5.94
C THR A 30 8.17 12.69 5.56
N ILE A 31 7.65 12.02 4.53
CA ILE A 31 8.16 10.73 4.04
C ILE A 31 9.61 10.88 3.58
N ALA A 32 9.93 11.90 2.79
CA ALA A 32 11.28 12.14 2.31
C ALA A 32 12.28 12.37 3.45
N LEU A 33 11.90 13.17 4.45
CA LEU A 33 12.72 13.40 5.62
C LEU A 33 12.93 12.13 6.45
N LEU A 34 11.87 11.31 6.64
CA LEU A 34 11.99 10.01 7.32
C LEU A 34 12.96 9.08 6.58
N ILE A 35 12.83 8.96 5.25
CA ILE A 35 13.73 8.14 4.43
C ILE A 35 15.17 8.64 4.56
N LEU A 36 15.40 9.95 4.49
CA LEU A 36 16.74 10.52 4.64
C LEU A 36 17.35 10.21 6.00
N LEU A 37 16.58 10.39 7.09
CA LEU A 37 17.03 10.07 8.43
C LEU A 37 17.36 8.57 8.59
N GLY A 38 16.49 7.71 8.04
CA GLY A 38 16.73 6.26 8.01
C GLY A 38 17.99 5.89 7.22
N ALA A 39 18.24 6.54 6.08
CA ALA A 39 19.42 6.27 5.28
C ALA A 39 20.71 6.67 6.01
N LEU A 40 20.71 7.84 6.66
CA LEU A 40 21.82 8.28 7.49
C LEU A 40 22.09 7.31 8.64
N GLN A 41 21.04 6.74 9.23
CA GLN A 41 21.17 5.79 10.32
C GLN A 41 21.72 4.44 9.88
N GLU A 42 21.14 3.83 8.85
CA GLU A 42 21.54 2.50 8.37
C GLU A 42 22.96 2.52 7.77
N MET A 43 23.40 3.66 7.20
CA MET A 43 24.76 3.85 6.69
C MET A 43 25.77 4.31 7.75
N GLY A 44 25.32 4.99 8.81
CA GLY A 44 26.17 5.69 9.77
C GLY A 44 26.65 4.87 10.96
N GLY A 45 26.04 3.71 11.25
CA GLY A 45 26.46 2.82 12.35
C GLY A 45 26.54 3.53 13.71
N PHE A 46 25.49 4.26 14.08
CA PHE A 46 25.54 5.21 15.20
C PHE A 46 25.69 4.55 16.59
N HIS A 47 26.21 5.36 17.54
CA HIS A 47 26.27 4.98 18.96
C HIS A 47 24.84 4.87 19.55
N PRO A 48 24.56 3.96 20.51
CA PRO A 48 23.19 3.70 21.01
C PRO A 48 22.36 4.91 21.49
N ALA A 49 23.01 5.95 22.00
CA ALA A 49 22.34 7.19 22.42
C ALA A 49 21.83 8.01 21.22
N LEU A 50 22.52 7.95 20.08
CA LEU A 50 22.07 8.56 18.84
C LEU A 50 20.92 7.76 18.23
N ASP A 51 20.99 6.42 18.23
CA ASP A 51 19.89 5.56 17.77
C ASP A 51 18.57 5.92 18.49
N THR A 52 18.65 6.09 19.81
CA THR A 52 17.49 6.46 20.63
C THR A 52 16.90 7.81 20.22
N LYS A 53 17.75 8.82 19.98
CA LYS A 53 17.32 10.14 19.51
C LYS A 53 16.70 10.08 18.12
N PHE A 54 17.27 9.30 17.20
CA PHE A 54 16.72 9.06 15.86
C PHE A 54 15.37 8.35 15.92
N GLY A 55 15.21 7.35 16.80
CA GLY A 55 13.93 6.67 17.02
C GLY A 55 12.84 7.61 17.50
N LEU A 56 13.13 8.44 18.51
CA LEU A 56 12.18 9.44 19.04
C LEU A 56 11.81 10.49 17.98
N ALA A 57 12.80 10.99 17.23
CA ALA A 57 12.57 11.94 16.15
C ALA A 57 11.69 11.34 15.04
N SER A 58 11.94 10.07 14.69
CA SER A 58 11.18 9.36 13.65
C SER A 58 9.71 9.16 14.03
N ILE A 59 9.43 8.79 15.28
CA ILE A 59 8.05 8.71 15.79
C ILE A 59 7.38 10.08 15.72
N GLY A 60 8.03 11.11 16.28
CA GLY A 60 7.49 12.46 16.31
C GLY A 60 7.14 12.96 14.91
N LEU A 61 8.06 12.76 13.96
CA LEU A 61 7.88 13.18 12.57
C LEU A 61 6.79 12.37 11.84
N PHE A 62 6.75 11.05 12.02
CA PHE A 62 5.74 10.18 11.40
C PHE A 62 4.33 10.58 11.83
N PHE A 63 4.09 10.71 13.13
CA PHE A 63 2.77 11.09 13.65
C PHE A 63 2.43 12.54 13.36
N ALA A 64 3.35 13.49 13.54
CA ALA A 64 3.10 14.90 13.25
C ALA A 64 2.76 15.10 11.77
N GLY A 65 3.58 14.63 10.85
CA GLY A 65 3.35 14.84 9.42
C GLY A 65 2.13 14.09 8.88
N GLY A 66 1.96 12.81 9.27
CA GLY A 66 0.83 11.98 8.85
C GLY A 66 -0.51 12.50 9.36
N LEU A 67 -0.62 12.78 10.67
CA LEU A 67 -1.87 13.28 11.26
C LEU A 67 -2.21 14.68 10.77
N VAL A 68 -1.22 15.57 10.61
CA VAL A 68 -1.45 16.91 10.04
C VAL A 68 -1.94 16.79 8.60
N SER A 69 -1.31 15.94 7.77
CA SER A 69 -1.76 15.72 6.39
C SER A 69 -3.21 15.21 6.33
N ILE A 70 -3.57 14.22 7.16
CA ILE A 70 -4.95 13.69 7.23
C ILE A 70 -5.93 14.74 7.73
N ALA A 71 -5.57 15.51 8.76
CA ALA A 71 -6.42 16.55 9.33
C ALA A 71 -6.69 17.67 8.30
N VAL A 72 -5.64 18.14 7.61
CA VAL A 72 -5.74 19.13 6.54
C VAL A 72 -6.63 18.61 5.41
N PHE A 73 -6.42 17.35 4.97
CA PHE A 73 -7.27 16.72 3.96
C PHE A 73 -8.74 16.67 4.37
N LYS A 74 -9.04 16.27 5.62
CA LYS A 74 -10.41 16.24 6.14
C LYS A 74 -11.06 17.62 6.18
N VAL A 75 -10.32 18.65 6.60
CA VAL A 75 -10.81 20.04 6.62
C VAL A 75 -11.12 20.54 5.22
N LEU A 76 -10.24 20.30 4.25
CA LEU A 76 -10.43 20.73 2.86
C LEU A 76 -11.59 20.00 2.18
N ARG A 77 -11.68 18.68 2.35
CA ARG A 77 -12.77 17.87 1.80
C ARG A 77 -14.14 18.30 2.34
N ARG A 78 -14.22 18.66 3.64
CA ARG A 78 -15.45 19.22 4.24
C ARG A 78 -15.83 20.58 3.66
N ARG A 79 -14.83 21.43 3.35
CA ARG A 79 -15.07 22.74 2.72
C ARG A 79 -15.58 22.61 1.28
N GLU A 80 -15.10 21.62 0.54
CA GLU A 80 -15.57 21.35 -0.83
C GLU A 80 -16.94 20.67 -0.89
N ALA A 81 -17.26 19.80 0.08
CA ALA A 81 -18.52 19.06 0.09
C ALA A 81 -19.77 19.92 0.37
N GLY A 82 -19.60 21.16 0.86
CA GLY A 82 -20.71 22.04 1.27
C GLY A 82 -21.52 21.48 2.46
N PRO A 83 -22.51 22.24 2.99
CA PRO A 83 -23.43 21.73 4.00
C PRO A 83 -24.33 20.65 3.37
N GLN A 84 -24.22 19.39 3.80
CA GLN A 84 -25.13 18.33 3.36
C GLN A 84 -26.46 18.44 4.13
N PRO A 85 -27.63 18.27 3.47
CA PRO A 85 -28.88 18.04 4.18
C PRO A 85 -28.75 16.77 5.02
N VAL A 86 -29.19 16.83 6.28
CA VAL A 86 -29.16 15.69 7.20
C VAL A 86 -30.19 14.67 6.76
N GLU A 87 -29.81 13.77 5.85
CA GLU A 87 -30.60 12.59 5.53
C GLU A 87 -30.32 11.51 6.58
N LYS A 88 -31.31 11.23 7.44
CA LYS A 88 -31.26 10.14 8.42
C LYS A 88 -31.32 8.80 7.67
N SER A 89 -30.21 8.34 7.11
CA SER A 89 -30.12 7.01 6.52
C SER A 89 -30.00 5.97 7.64
N ASN A 90 -31.11 5.26 7.86
CA ASN A 90 -31.23 4.12 8.76
C ASN A 90 -30.60 2.86 8.13
N GLU A 91 -29.44 2.99 7.47
CA GLU A 91 -28.72 1.86 6.90
C GLU A 91 -27.90 1.18 7.99
N LYS A 92 -28.25 -0.08 8.28
CA LYS A 92 -27.44 -0.98 9.12
C LYS A 92 -25.98 -0.82 8.72
N ARG A 93 -25.15 -0.32 9.65
CA ARG A 93 -23.71 -0.11 9.49
C ARG A 93 -23.09 -1.38 8.91
N LYS A 94 -22.86 -1.41 7.60
CA LYS A 94 -22.18 -2.52 6.92
C LYS A 94 -20.84 -2.68 7.60
N VAL A 95 -20.60 -3.85 8.19
CA VAL A 95 -19.27 -4.21 8.69
C VAL A 95 -18.32 -4.01 7.51
N PRO A 96 -17.23 -3.22 7.65
CA PRO A 96 -16.36 -2.95 6.53
C PRO A 96 -15.76 -4.26 6.01
N ASP A 97 -15.97 -4.57 4.72
CA ASP A 97 -15.41 -5.75 4.04
C ASP A 97 -13.86 -5.70 3.94
N ARG A 98 -13.23 -4.61 4.39
CA ARG A 98 -11.79 -4.33 4.31
C ARG A 98 -11.26 -3.76 5.62
N LEU A 99 -10.03 -4.14 5.97
CA LEU A 99 -9.31 -3.61 7.13
C LEU A 99 -8.92 -2.13 6.98
N LEU A 100 -8.69 -1.67 5.74
CA LEU A 100 -8.41 -0.27 5.46
C LEU A 100 -9.73 0.49 5.23
N ASP A 101 -10.03 1.42 6.16
CA ASP A 101 -11.22 2.27 6.11
C ASP A 101 -11.20 3.19 4.87
N GLY A 102 -12.37 3.48 4.31
CA GLY A 102 -12.53 4.23 3.07
C GLY A 102 -11.98 5.66 3.14
N GLU A 103 -11.93 6.25 4.34
CA GLU A 103 -11.35 7.58 4.56
C GLU A 103 -9.85 7.63 4.36
N ILE A 104 -9.11 6.63 4.87
CA ILE A 104 -7.65 6.54 4.74
C ILE A 104 -7.29 6.31 3.28
N GLN A 105 -8.05 5.46 2.58
CA GLN A 105 -7.86 5.23 1.15
C GLN A 105 -8.07 6.52 0.34
N ALA A 106 -9.12 7.28 0.65
CA ALA A 106 -9.39 8.55 -0.03
C ALA A 106 -8.28 9.59 0.23
N TRP A 107 -7.80 9.68 1.48
CA TRP A 107 -6.65 10.51 1.82
C TRP A 107 -5.41 10.10 1.03
N TRP A 108 -5.05 8.82 1.02
CA TRP A 108 -3.87 8.34 0.31
C TRP A 108 -3.97 8.62 -1.20
N ILE A 109 -5.14 8.40 -1.81
CA ILE A 109 -5.39 8.76 -3.20
C ILE A 109 -5.14 10.26 -3.44
N SER A 110 -5.53 11.13 -2.51
CA SER A 110 -5.25 12.57 -2.63
C SER A 110 -3.75 12.89 -2.57
N VAL A 111 -3.00 12.19 -1.72
CA VAL A 111 -1.54 12.36 -1.57
C VAL A 111 -0.80 11.98 -2.86
N ILE A 112 -1.24 10.93 -3.55
CA ILE A 112 -0.59 10.44 -4.78
C ILE A 112 -1.14 11.09 -6.06
N SER A 113 -2.29 11.74 -6.01
CA SER A 113 -2.95 12.35 -7.18
C SER A 113 -2.08 13.33 -7.96
N PRO A 114 -1.23 14.17 -7.33
CA PRO A 114 -0.30 15.04 -8.06
C PRO A 114 0.68 14.24 -8.92
N LEU A 115 1.22 13.14 -8.38
CA LEU A 115 2.11 12.24 -9.10
C LEU A 115 1.37 11.48 -10.20
N GLU A 116 0.18 10.96 -9.93
CA GLU A 116 -0.69 10.32 -10.92
C GLU A 116 -0.94 11.25 -12.12
N ASN A 117 -1.31 12.51 -11.86
CA ASN A 117 -1.59 13.50 -12.90
C ASN A 117 -0.34 13.89 -13.68
N LEU A 118 0.84 13.94 -13.03
CA LEU A 118 2.12 14.15 -13.70
C LEU A 118 2.43 12.99 -14.65
N LEU A 119 2.34 11.74 -14.18
CA LEU A 119 2.61 10.55 -14.99
C LEU A 119 1.65 10.44 -16.19
N VAL A 120 0.37 10.74 -15.99
CA VAL A 120 -0.63 10.81 -17.08
C VAL A 120 -0.23 11.85 -18.14
N ARG A 121 0.27 13.03 -17.73
CA ARG A 121 0.73 14.07 -18.68
C ARG A 121 1.98 13.69 -19.45
N THR A 122 2.85 12.87 -18.87
CA THR A 122 4.06 12.38 -19.55
C THR A 122 3.80 11.29 -20.59
N HIS A 123 2.55 10.83 -20.74
CA HIS A 123 2.17 9.73 -21.61
C HIS A 123 2.99 8.44 -21.38
N LEU A 124 3.50 8.25 -20.16
CA LEU A 124 4.23 7.04 -19.79
C LEU A 124 3.30 5.82 -19.88
N HIS A 125 3.80 4.77 -20.53
CA HIS A 125 3.05 3.53 -20.69
C HIS A 125 2.85 2.85 -19.31
N PRO A 126 1.64 2.37 -18.96
CA PRO A 126 1.37 1.73 -17.66
C PRO A 126 2.35 0.62 -17.28
N ASN A 127 2.73 -0.25 -18.23
CA ASN A 127 3.71 -1.32 -17.99
C ASN A 127 5.09 -0.81 -17.51
N VAL A 128 5.48 0.43 -17.80
CA VAL A 128 6.72 1.01 -17.25
C VAL A 128 6.55 1.26 -15.76
N VAL A 129 5.37 1.74 -15.34
CA VAL A 129 5.04 1.94 -13.92
C VAL A 129 4.99 0.60 -13.18
N THR A 130 4.43 -0.45 -13.80
CA THR A 130 4.51 -1.83 -13.29
C THR A 130 5.96 -2.30 -13.13
N ALA A 131 6.82 -2.07 -14.13
CA ALA A 131 8.23 -2.44 -14.06
C ALA A 131 8.99 -1.66 -12.97
N LEU A 132 8.65 -0.39 -12.75
CA LEU A 132 9.18 0.42 -11.65
C LEU A 132 8.73 -0.13 -10.28
N SER A 133 7.46 -0.50 -10.14
CA SER A 133 6.93 -1.17 -8.93
C SER A 133 7.75 -2.44 -8.61
N PHE A 134 7.99 -3.26 -9.62
CA PHE A 134 8.84 -4.45 -9.48
C PHE A 134 10.29 -4.09 -9.09
N GLY A 135 10.87 -3.05 -9.69
CA GLY A 135 12.18 -2.53 -9.33
C GLY A 135 12.26 -2.11 -7.86
N PHE A 136 11.23 -1.44 -7.33
CA PHE A 136 11.14 -1.15 -5.90
C PHE A 136 11.11 -2.43 -5.06
N ASN A 137 10.35 -3.45 -5.45
CA ASN A 137 10.34 -4.73 -4.73
C ASN A 137 11.71 -5.42 -4.73
N LEU A 138 12.49 -5.31 -5.81
CA LEU A 138 13.85 -5.83 -5.87
C LEU A 138 14.79 -5.09 -4.91
N VAL A 139 14.74 -3.75 -4.89
CA VAL A 139 15.50 -2.94 -3.93
C VAL A 139 15.08 -3.27 -2.49
N GLY A 140 13.77 -3.42 -2.25
CA GLY A 140 13.22 -3.82 -0.96
C GLY A 140 13.73 -5.17 -0.50
N CYS A 141 13.80 -6.17 -1.40
CA CYS A 141 14.41 -7.47 -1.12
C CYS A 141 15.87 -7.34 -0.66
N VAL A 142 16.67 -6.53 -1.35
CA VAL A 142 18.08 -6.30 -0.99
C VAL A 142 18.18 -5.63 0.38
N PHE A 143 17.38 -4.60 0.65
CA PHE A 143 17.38 -3.93 1.95
C PHE A 143 16.95 -4.85 3.09
N LEU A 144 15.93 -5.68 2.88
CA LEU A 144 15.52 -6.69 3.84
C LEU A 144 16.65 -7.69 4.12
N PHE A 145 17.30 -8.21 3.07
CA PHE A 145 18.44 -9.10 3.20
C PHE A 145 19.57 -8.49 4.05
N LEU A 146 19.90 -7.23 3.81
CA LEU A 146 20.92 -6.48 4.56
C LEU A 146 20.48 -6.12 6.00
N GLY A 147 19.20 -6.32 6.35
CA GLY A 147 18.65 -5.95 7.64
C GLY A 147 18.26 -4.48 7.79
N TRP A 148 18.28 -3.71 6.70
CA TRP A 148 17.85 -2.30 6.66
C TRP A 148 16.32 -2.20 6.65
N LEU A 149 15.69 -2.73 7.70
CA LEU A 149 14.23 -2.88 7.79
C LEU A 149 13.51 -1.55 7.66
N PHE A 150 14.09 -0.46 8.15
CA PHE A 150 13.47 0.86 8.06
C PHE A 150 13.34 1.33 6.61
N LEU A 151 14.44 1.26 5.84
CA LEU A 151 14.45 1.63 4.42
C LEU A 151 13.63 0.65 3.58
N ALA A 152 13.74 -0.64 3.87
CA ALA A 152 12.95 -1.67 3.20
C ALA A 152 11.44 -1.38 3.32
N GLY A 153 10.97 -1.04 4.51
CA GLY A 153 9.55 -0.75 4.73
C GLY A 153 9.05 0.44 3.89
N TRP A 154 9.84 1.51 3.77
CA TRP A 154 9.49 2.62 2.86
C TRP A 154 9.48 2.21 1.40
N VAL A 155 10.49 1.46 0.95
CA VAL A 155 10.57 0.97 -0.44
C VAL A 155 9.40 0.04 -0.78
N ILE A 156 8.98 -0.83 0.14
CA ILE A 156 7.80 -1.70 -0.01
C ILE A 156 6.53 -0.87 -0.19
N LEU A 157 6.32 0.16 0.64
CA LEU A 157 5.15 1.04 0.54
C LEU A 157 5.15 1.86 -0.77
N LEU A 158 6.32 2.32 -1.21
CA LEU A 158 6.48 3.02 -2.49
C LEU A 158 6.21 2.09 -3.67
N GLY A 159 6.72 0.85 -3.65
CA GLY A 159 6.44 -0.17 -4.65
C GLY A 159 4.93 -0.45 -4.78
N GLY A 160 4.26 -0.73 -3.66
CA GLY A 160 2.80 -0.90 -3.66
C GLY A 160 2.00 0.33 -4.07
N THR A 161 2.59 1.53 -3.95
CA THR A 161 1.98 2.75 -4.44
C THR A 161 2.10 2.87 -5.96
N MET A 162 3.26 2.51 -6.53
CA MET A 162 3.47 2.49 -7.99
C MET A 162 2.55 1.45 -8.65
N ASP A 163 2.42 0.29 -8.03
CA ASP A 163 1.47 -0.75 -8.38
C ASP A 163 0.03 -0.22 -8.49
N MET A 164 -0.43 0.50 -7.47
CA MET A 164 -1.76 1.08 -7.53
C MET A 164 -1.90 2.15 -8.63
N LEU A 165 -0.80 2.84 -8.99
CA LEU A 165 -0.79 3.88 -10.02
C LEU A 165 -0.91 3.32 -11.43
N ASP A 166 -0.34 2.16 -11.76
CA ASP A 166 -0.33 1.66 -13.14
C ASP A 166 -1.76 1.42 -13.70
N GLY A 167 -2.62 0.78 -12.92
CA GLY A 167 -3.99 0.48 -13.32
C GLY A 167 -4.84 1.75 -13.33
N ARG A 168 -4.51 2.73 -12.48
CA ARG A 168 -5.18 4.03 -12.50
C ARG A 168 -4.78 4.85 -13.73
N ILE A 169 -3.50 4.88 -14.07
CA ILE A 169 -2.98 5.53 -15.28
C ILE A 169 -3.58 4.87 -16.52
N ALA A 170 -3.63 3.53 -16.58
CA ALA A 170 -4.24 2.80 -17.69
C ALA A 170 -5.71 3.19 -17.89
N ARG A 171 -6.48 3.31 -16.80
CA ARG A 171 -7.89 3.77 -16.84
C ARG A 171 -8.02 5.22 -17.27
N LYS A 172 -7.21 6.14 -16.72
CA LYS A 172 -7.25 7.57 -17.05
C LYS A 172 -6.82 7.87 -18.49
N THR A 173 -5.89 7.09 -19.03
CA THR A 173 -5.35 7.26 -20.39
C THR A 173 -6.08 6.43 -21.45
N GLY A 174 -7.05 5.60 -21.06
CA GLY A 174 -7.78 4.73 -21.99
C GLY A 174 -6.94 3.59 -22.57
N THR A 175 -5.83 3.22 -21.93
CA THR A 175 -4.86 2.20 -22.40
C THR A 175 -5.02 0.84 -21.71
N VAL A 176 -6.18 0.59 -21.09
CA VAL A 176 -6.48 -0.69 -20.43
C VAL A 176 -6.42 -1.82 -21.45
N SER A 177 -5.63 -2.87 -21.16
CA SER A 177 -5.47 -4.01 -22.06
C SER A 177 -5.35 -5.33 -21.30
N ARG A 178 -5.76 -6.44 -21.94
CA ARG A 178 -5.61 -7.80 -21.37
C ARG A 178 -4.13 -8.18 -21.17
N ARG A 179 -3.26 -7.75 -22.09
CA ARG A 179 -1.81 -7.97 -22.01
C ARG A 179 -1.21 -7.24 -20.81
N GLY A 180 -1.58 -5.98 -20.60
CA GLY A 180 -1.15 -5.19 -19.44
C GLY A 180 -1.67 -5.79 -18.14
N ALA A 181 -2.96 -6.16 -18.08
CA ALA A 181 -3.55 -6.79 -16.90
C ALA A 181 -2.88 -8.12 -16.54
N PHE A 182 -2.43 -8.91 -17.53
CA PHE A 182 -1.65 -10.13 -17.30
C PHE A 182 -0.24 -9.81 -16.78
N PHE A 183 0.45 -8.83 -17.39
CA PHE A 183 1.79 -8.42 -16.98
C PHE A 183 1.83 -7.87 -15.55
N ASP A 184 0.97 -6.90 -15.23
CA ASP A 184 0.73 -6.34 -13.89
C ASP A 184 0.59 -7.45 -12.86
N SER A 185 -0.42 -8.29 -13.09
CA SER A 185 -0.65 -9.50 -12.33
C SER A 185 0.62 -10.35 -12.11
N VAL A 186 1.33 -10.78 -13.15
CA VAL A 186 2.51 -11.64 -12.97
C VAL A 186 3.61 -10.94 -12.18
N MET A 187 3.89 -9.67 -12.48
CA MET A 187 4.90 -8.86 -11.79
C MET A 187 4.58 -8.68 -10.31
N ASP A 188 3.30 -8.56 -9.96
CA ASP A 188 2.84 -8.51 -8.56
C ASP A 188 3.30 -9.69 -7.74
N ARG A 189 3.16 -10.90 -8.33
CA ARG A 189 3.48 -12.14 -7.63
C ARG A 189 4.98 -12.27 -7.45
N TYR A 190 5.76 -11.96 -8.48
CA TYR A 190 7.21 -11.94 -8.35
C TYR A 190 7.68 -10.87 -7.35
N GLY A 191 7.09 -9.68 -7.38
CA GLY A 191 7.38 -8.62 -6.42
C GLY A 191 7.11 -9.05 -4.98
N GLU A 192 5.95 -9.66 -4.72
CA GLU A 192 5.60 -10.17 -3.39
C GLU A 192 6.55 -11.31 -2.94
N ILE A 193 6.93 -12.21 -3.86
CA ILE A 193 7.93 -13.26 -3.59
C ILE A 193 9.28 -12.64 -3.22
N LEU A 194 9.74 -11.59 -3.92
CA LEU A 194 11.00 -10.91 -3.61
C LEU A 194 11.00 -10.34 -2.19
N ILE A 195 9.90 -9.75 -1.73
CA ILE A 195 9.80 -9.25 -0.36
C ILE A 195 9.91 -10.40 0.66
N PHE A 196 9.19 -11.50 0.46
CA PHE A 196 9.30 -12.66 1.34
C PHE A 196 10.68 -13.33 1.26
N LEU A 197 11.35 -13.31 0.10
CA LEU A 197 12.69 -13.85 -0.08
C LEU A 197 13.73 -13.04 0.71
N GLY A 198 13.68 -11.70 0.63
CA GLY A 198 14.55 -10.83 1.42
C GLY A 198 14.39 -11.05 2.92
N LEU A 199 13.14 -11.17 3.39
CA LEU A 199 12.84 -11.51 4.79
C LEU A 199 13.35 -12.90 5.19
N SER A 200 13.14 -13.90 4.33
CA SER A 200 13.59 -15.27 4.58
C SER A 200 15.11 -15.33 4.70
N ALA A 201 15.82 -14.61 3.83
CA ALA A 201 17.27 -14.57 3.83
C ALA A 201 17.85 -13.82 5.05
N HIS A 202 17.14 -12.79 5.54
CA HIS A 202 17.49 -12.08 6.77
C HIS A 202 17.26 -12.93 8.02
N PHE A 203 16.11 -13.61 8.12
CA PHE A 203 15.72 -14.42 9.28
C PHE A 203 16.04 -15.92 9.12
N ARG A 204 16.98 -16.28 8.25
CA ARG A 204 17.28 -17.68 7.87
C ARG A 204 17.64 -18.61 9.02
N ASP A 205 18.28 -18.06 10.07
CA ASP A 205 18.73 -18.81 11.24
C ASP A 205 17.71 -18.74 12.41
N SER A 206 16.51 -18.21 12.17
CA SER A 206 15.46 -18.00 13.16
C SER A 206 14.22 -18.85 12.87
N ILE A 207 13.46 -19.20 13.92
CA ILE A 207 12.13 -19.83 13.79
C ILE A 207 11.17 -18.99 12.93
N LEU A 208 11.42 -17.68 12.83
CA LEU A 208 10.65 -16.77 11.97
C LEU A 208 10.70 -17.19 10.50
N LEU A 209 11.74 -17.89 10.03
CA LEU A 209 11.81 -18.41 8.66
C LEU A 209 10.57 -19.24 8.30
N TYR A 210 10.17 -20.18 9.17
CA TYR A 210 9.00 -21.02 8.90
C TYR A 210 7.70 -20.21 8.87
N ILE A 211 7.59 -19.18 9.70
CA ILE A 211 6.44 -18.26 9.69
C ILE A 211 6.41 -17.45 8.39
N ILE A 212 7.56 -16.98 7.91
CA ILE A 212 7.70 -16.26 6.64
C ILE A 212 7.31 -17.15 5.46
N LEU A 213 7.76 -18.41 5.44
CA LEU A 213 7.39 -19.37 4.40
C LEU A 213 5.89 -19.66 4.41
N LEU A 214 5.27 -19.80 5.59
CA LEU A 214 3.81 -19.93 5.71
C LEU A 214 3.06 -18.68 5.25
N ALA A 215 3.58 -17.48 5.54
CA ALA A 215 3.04 -16.21 5.06
C ALA A 215 3.11 -16.11 3.54
N MET A 216 4.25 -16.47 2.94
CA MET A 216 4.44 -16.50 1.50
C MET A 216 3.47 -17.49 0.83
N ALA A 217 3.38 -18.72 1.36
CA ALA A 217 2.47 -19.75 0.85
C ALA A 217 1.01 -19.26 0.88
N GLY A 218 0.55 -18.75 2.03
CA GLY A 218 -0.79 -18.21 2.17
C GLY A 218 -1.06 -17.06 1.20
N SER A 219 -0.11 -16.13 1.06
CA SER A 219 -0.21 -14.98 0.16
C SER A 219 -0.39 -15.38 -1.30
N LEU A 220 0.44 -16.33 -1.77
CA LEU A 220 0.36 -16.87 -3.13
C LEU A 220 -0.96 -17.62 -3.35
N MET A 221 -1.40 -18.39 -2.35
CA MET A 221 -2.67 -19.13 -2.43
C MET A 221 -3.89 -18.21 -2.47
N VAL A 222 -3.87 -17.07 -1.76
CA VAL A 222 -4.94 -16.05 -1.87
C VAL A 222 -5.07 -15.54 -3.31
N SER A 223 -3.94 -15.27 -3.97
CA SER A 223 -3.91 -14.79 -5.36
C SER A 223 -4.29 -15.89 -6.36
N TYR A 224 -3.75 -17.10 -6.19
CA TYR A 224 -4.01 -18.24 -7.08
C TYR A 224 -5.46 -18.70 -7.04
N THR A 225 -6.05 -18.86 -5.85
CA THR A 225 -7.45 -19.29 -5.70
C THR A 225 -8.41 -18.32 -6.40
N ARG A 226 -8.13 -17.02 -6.34
CA ARG A 226 -8.90 -16.00 -7.08
C ARG A 226 -8.72 -16.14 -8.59
N ALA A 227 -7.49 -16.20 -9.08
CA ALA A 227 -7.22 -16.33 -10.51
C ALA A 227 -7.83 -17.62 -11.10
N ARG A 228 -7.77 -18.73 -10.35
CA ARG A 228 -8.37 -20.00 -10.74
C ARG A 228 -9.89 -19.93 -10.75
N ALA A 229 -10.52 -19.26 -9.77
CA ALA A 229 -11.95 -19.04 -9.76
C ALA A 229 -12.41 -18.23 -10.96
N GLU A 230 -11.73 -17.13 -11.26
CA GLU A 230 -12.03 -16.27 -12.41
C GLU A 230 -11.87 -17.04 -13.74
N GLY A 231 -10.87 -17.92 -13.84
CA GLY A 231 -10.70 -18.83 -14.98
C GLY A 231 -11.80 -19.89 -15.12
N LEU A 232 -12.54 -20.18 -14.05
CA LEU A 232 -13.73 -21.05 -14.05
C LEU A 232 -15.04 -20.24 -14.22
N GLY A 233 -14.96 -18.93 -14.48
CA GLY A 233 -16.14 -18.06 -14.61
C GLY A 233 -16.73 -17.59 -13.28
N VAL A 234 -16.11 -17.94 -12.15
CA VAL A 234 -16.59 -17.58 -10.82
C VAL A 234 -15.87 -16.35 -10.28
N THR A 235 -16.62 -15.28 -10.02
CA THR A 235 -16.08 -14.09 -9.35
C THR A 235 -15.89 -14.35 -7.85
N CYS A 236 -14.66 -14.14 -7.36
CA CYS A 236 -14.30 -14.30 -5.95
C CYS A 236 -13.80 -12.96 -5.37
N LYS A 237 -14.66 -12.25 -4.65
CA LYS A 237 -14.32 -10.97 -3.98
C LYS A 237 -14.18 -11.08 -2.45
N VAL A 238 -14.49 -12.23 -1.88
CA VAL A 238 -14.42 -12.49 -0.43
C VAL A 238 -12.97 -12.61 0.06
N GLY A 239 -12.71 -12.21 1.30
CA GLY A 239 -11.43 -12.41 1.97
C GLY A 239 -11.01 -11.22 2.85
N MET A 240 -10.47 -11.53 4.04
CA MET A 240 -10.15 -10.54 5.07
C MET A 240 -8.84 -9.80 4.78
N LEU A 241 -7.83 -10.49 4.25
CA LEU A 241 -6.51 -9.92 3.96
C LEU A 241 -6.24 -9.94 2.46
N GLN A 242 -6.49 -8.81 1.79
CA GLN A 242 -6.15 -8.64 0.38
C GLN A 242 -4.70 -8.15 0.26
N ARG A 243 -4.26 -7.96 -0.99
CA ARG A 243 -2.88 -7.58 -1.28
C ARG A 243 -2.48 -6.21 -0.72
N PRO A 244 -3.29 -5.13 -0.87
CA PRO A 244 -2.94 -3.83 -0.29
C PRO A 244 -2.71 -3.88 1.21
N GLU A 245 -3.53 -4.64 1.94
CA GLU A 245 -3.38 -4.80 3.39
C GLU A 245 -2.07 -5.50 3.75
N ARG A 246 -1.65 -6.52 2.99
CA ARG A 246 -0.36 -7.19 3.20
C ARG A 246 0.82 -6.27 2.96
N VAL A 247 0.79 -5.49 1.88
CA VAL A 247 1.86 -4.52 1.58
C VAL A 247 1.97 -3.48 2.70
N VAL A 248 0.84 -2.98 3.19
CA VAL A 248 0.78 -2.04 4.32
C VAL A 248 1.33 -2.68 5.60
N PHE A 249 0.95 -3.92 5.91
CA PHE A 249 1.45 -4.64 7.08
C PHE A 249 2.96 -4.90 6.99
N LEU A 250 3.47 -5.36 5.85
CA LEU A 250 4.91 -5.59 5.66
C LEU A 250 5.71 -4.28 5.74
N GLY A 251 5.24 -3.23 5.07
CA GLY A 251 5.90 -1.93 5.04
C GLY A 251 5.97 -1.27 6.41
N PHE A 252 4.82 -1.09 7.07
CA PHE A 252 4.79 -0.52 8.42
C PHE A 252 5.39 -1.44 9.46
N GLY A 253 5.20 -2.76 9.34
CA GLY A 253 5.83 -3.75 10.21
C GLY A 253 7.35 -3.59 10.24
N ALA A 254 7.98 -3.43 9.07
CA ALA A 254 9.41 -3.21 8.95
C ALA A 254 9.86 -1.84 9.50
N ILE A 255 9.14 -0.74 9.18
CA ILE A 255 9.44 0.61 9.69
C ILE A 255 9.37 0.65 11.22
N PHE A 256 8.24 0.22 11.80
CA PHE A 256 8.03 0.29 13.24
C PHE A 256 8.89 -0.72 13.99
N SER A 257 9.18 -1.88 13.41
CA SER A 257 10.15 -2.84 13.97
C SER A 257 11.52 -2.19 14.15
N SER A 258 12.01 -1.47 13.13
CA SER A 258 13.27 -0.74 13.23
C SER A 258 13.20 0.41 14.25
N ILE A 259 12.13 1.22 14.25
CA ILE A 259 11.94 2.28 15.26
C ILE A 259 11.96 1.72 16.69
N LEU A 260 11.27 0.61 16.95
CA LEU A 260 11.27 -0.01 18.27
C LEU A 260 12.64 -0.56 18.66
N TYR A 261 13.41 -1.08 17.69
CA TYR A 261 14.79 -1.48 17.92
C TYR A 261 15.67 -0.29 18.34
N MET A 262 15.54 0.85 17.67
CA MET A 262 16.25 2.09 18.02
C MET A 262 15.94 2.56 19.44
N LEU A 263 14.69 2.39 19.88
CA LEU A 263 14.22 2.83 21.19
C LEU A 263 14.57 1.87 22.33
N ARG A 264 15.30 0.78 22.07
CA ARG A 264 15.68 -0.22 23.10
C ARG A 264 16.32 0.39 24.34
N GLY A 265 17.11 1.46 24.18
CA GLY A 265 17.79 2.14 25.29
C GLY A 265 16.84 2.90 26.22
N THR A 266 15.75 3.45 25.69
CA THR A 266 14.72 4.14 26.48
C THR A 266 13.68 3.18 27.04
N LEU A 267 13.29 2.18 26.25
CA LEU A 267 12.22 1.24 26.61
C LEU A 267 12.72 0.07 27.46
N GLY A 268 14.03 -0.18 27.51
CA GLY A 268 14.60 -1.35 28.19
C GLY A 268 14.20 -2.69 27.53
N LEU A 269 13.68 -2.66 26.30
CA LEU A 269 13.12 -3.81 25.59
C LEU A 269 13.71 -3.90 24.18
N ASN A 270 14.19 -5.09 23.80
CA ASN A 270 14.66 -5.38 22.43
C ASN A 270 13.48 -5.77 21.52
N ALA A 271 12.48 -4.90 21.38
CA ALA A 271 11.20 -5.22 20.73
C ALA A 271 11.24 -5.37 19.19
N GLY A 272 12.34 -4.97 18.53
CA GLY A 272 12.41 -4.86 17.06
C GLY A 272 12.02 -6.14 16.30
N PRO A 273 12.80 -7.23 16.40
CA PRO A 273 12.49 -8.48 15.71
C PRO A 273 11.12 -9.06 16.08
N TYR A 274 10.67 -8.86 17.33
CA TYR A 274 9.40 -9.40 17.81
C TYR A 274 8.19 -8.74 17.14
N LEU A 275 8.22 -7.44 16.88
CA LEU A 275 7.13 -6.78 16.16
C LEU A 275 7.00 -7.29 14.73
N MET A 276 8.11 -7.40 14.01
CA MET A 276 8.08 -7.93 12.63
C MET A 276 7.65 -9.40 12.63
N GLY A 277 8.14 -10.22 13.58
CA GLY A 277 7.69 -11.59 13.75
C GLY A 277 6.19 -11.71 14.02
N PHE A 278 5.62 -10.83 14.86
CA PHE A 278 4.18 -10.76 15.10
C PHE A 278 3.39 -10.39 13.84
N VAL A 279 3.83 -9.38 13.09
CA VAL A 279 3.21 -8.99 11.81
C VAL A 279 3.22 -10.16 10.82
N LEU A 280 4.35 -10.86 10.71
CA LEU A 280 4.48 -12.02 9.83
C LEU A 280 3.55 -13.17 10.26
N LEU A 281 3.42 -13.41 11.57
CA LEU A 281 2.49 -14.40 12.09
C LEU A 281 1.03 -14.05 11.74
N VAL A 282 0.64 -12.77 11.89
CA VAL A 282 -0.69 -12.29 11.50
C VAL A 282 -0.92 -12.49 10.01
N ILE A 283 0.04 -12.13 9.15
CA ILE A 283 -0.07 -12.35 7.70
C ILE A 283 -0.17 -13.85 7.38
N ALA A 284 0.62 -14.69 8.02
CA ALA A 284 0.59 -16.14 7.83
C ALA A 284 -0.80 -16.72 8.16
N LEU A 285 -1.33 -16.41 9.33
CA LEU A 285 -2.62 -16.93 9.77
C LEU A 285 -3.77 -16.40 8.88
N LEU A 286 -3.84 -15.09 8.69
CA LEU A 286 -4.94 -14.46 7.96
C LEU A 286 -4.92 -14.77 6.46
N SER A 287 -3.74 -14.86 5.84
CA SER A 287 -3.64 -15.20 4.40
C SER A 287 -4.04 -16.64 4.16
N ASN A 288 -3.57 -17.59 4.97
CA ASN A 288 -3.95 -19.00 4.84
C ASN A 288 -5.44 -19.22 5.14
N ALA A 289 -5.97 -18.58 6.19
CA ALA A 289 -7.40 -18.61 6.49
C ALA A 289 -8.25 -18.01 5.35
N THR A 290 -7.78 -16.92 4.74
CA THR A 290 -8.44 -16.30 3.57
C THR A 290 -8.39 -17.23 2.35
N ALA A 291 -7.26 -17.85 2.05
CA ALA A 291 -7.12 -18.79 0.95
C ALA A 291 -8.07 -19.99 1.11
N PHE A 292 -8.12 -20.57 2.32
CA PHE A 292 -9.02 -21.68 2.63
C PHE A 292 -10.49 -21.27 2.52
N SER A 293 -10.85 -20.09 3.04
CA SER A 293 -12.21 -19.56 2.97
C SER A 293 -12.64 -19.30 1.52
N ARG A 294 -11.74 -18.80 0.67
CA ARG A 294 -11.98 -18.66 -0.78
C ARG A 294 -12.23 -20.02 -1.43
N MET A 295 -11.37 -21.01 -1.13
CA MET A 295 -11.51 -22.36 -1.67
C MET A 295 -12.89 -22.95 -1.34
N VAL A 296 -13.28 -22.95 -0.06
CA VAL A 296 -14.59 -23.47 0.39
C VAL A 296 -15.74 -22.70 -0.27
N TYR A 297 -15.64 -21.38 -0.36
CA TYR A 297 -16.65 -20.55 -1.03
C TYR A 297 -16.83 -20.94 -2.51
N ILE A 298 -15.72 -21.09 -3.23
CA ILE A 298 -15.73 -21.45 -4.65
C ILE A 298 -16.31 -22.86 -4.85
N MET A 299 -15.89 -23.85 -4.04
CA MET A 299 -16.40 -25.21 -4.11
C MET A 299 -17.91 -25.27 -3.90
N ARG A 300 -18.43 -24.53 -2.91
CA ARG A 300 -19.87 -24.46 -2.65
C ARG A 300 -20.64 -23.81 -3.78
N LYS A 301 -20.07 -22.77 -4.39
CA LYS A 301 -20.72 -22.06 -5.51
C LYS A 301 -20.79 -22.93 -6.76
N LEU A 302 -19.69 -23.60 -7.13
CA LEU A 302 -19.66 -24.53 -8.26
C LEU A 302 -20.57 -25.75 -8.03
N GLY A 303 -20.63 -26.26 -6.79
CA GLY A 303 -21.52 -27.38 -6.46
C GLY A 303 -23.01 -27.04 -6.63
N ARG A 304 -23.41 -25.79 -6.41
CA ARG A 304 -24.78 -25.32 -6.65
C ARG A 304 -25.09 -25.16 -8.14
N GLU A 305 -24.16 -24.54 -8.88
CA GLU A 305 -24.29 -24.39 -10.34
C GLU A 305 -24.39 -25.74 -11.06
N GLY A 306 -23.69 -26.77 -10.57
CA GLY A 306 -23.81 -28.14 -11.08
C GLY A 306 -25.12 -28.86 -10.74
N GLN A 307 -25.84 -28.44 -9.71
CA GLN A 307 -27.16 -28.99 -9.34
C GLN A 307 -28.30 -28.32 -10.12
N ASP A 308 -28.18 -27.02 -10.40
CA ASP A 308 -29.19 -26.25 -11.14
C ASP A 308 -29.12 -26.47 -12.67
N GLY A 309 -28.07 -27.13 -13.18
CA GLY A 309 -27.82 -27.39 -14.61
C GLY A 309 -27.98 -28.85 -15.05
N GLY A 310 -28.58 -29.73 -14.23
CA GLY A 310 -28.88 -31.11 -14.61
C GLY A 310 -30.05 -31.20 -15.60
N PRO A 311 -30.03 -32.12 -16.59
CA PRO A 311 -31.10 -32.24 -17.57
C PRO A 311 -32.40 -32.74 -16.89
N GLY A 312 -33.41 -31.89 -16.89
CA GLY A 312 -34.82 -32.24 -16.69
C GLY A 312 -35.59 -31.97 -17.98
#